data_AF-A0AA39JDM4-F1
#
_entry.id   AF-A0AA39JDM4-F1
#
_cell.length_a   1.000
_cell.length_b   1.000
_cell.length_c   1.000
_cell.angle_alpha   90.00
_cell.angle_beta   90.00
_cell.angle_gamma   90.00
#
_symmetry.space_group_name_H-M   'P 1'
#
loop_
_entity.id
_entity.type
_entity.pdbx_description
1 polymer ?
#
loop_
_entity_poly.entity_id
_entity_poly.type
_entity_poly.pdbx_seq_one_letter_code
_entity_poly.pdbx_strand_id
1 'polypeptide(L)'
;MTLSALLSLPPLLFAITLLLSGQSSSLIATIAGQAVSEGFLNIRLSPVFRRLITRLLSFIPALTVAIAIGTRSGIDTLLVASQVVLLIILPFIVFPFLWLISNRRTMSVKNDDGGSVNFSNSIPIALLGAAIWLLVVAANIYVLVSLGIGTA
;
A
#
# COMPACT_ATOMS: atom_id res chain seq x y z
N MET A 1 43.27 9.66 -8.81
CA MET A 1 42.36 10.18 -7.75
C MET A 1 40.90 10.29 -8.20
N THR A 2 40.59 10.23 -9.51
CA THR A 2 39.22 10.38 -10.06
C THR A 2 38.46 9.06 -10.27
N LEU A 3 39.14 7.93 -10.51
CA LEU A 3 38.49 6.64 -10.79
C LEU A 3 37.90 5.97 -9.53
N SER A 4 38.57 6.09 -8.37
CA SER A 4 38.09 5.57 -7.09
C SER A 4 36.83 6.27 -6.59
N ALA A 5 36.72 7.58 -6.85
CA ALA A 5 35.51 8.36 -6.53
C ALA A 5 34.30 7.94 -7.39
N LEU A 6 34.54 7.60 -8.67
CA LEU A 6 33.49 7.13 -9.57
C LEU A 6 32.93 5.75 -9.14
N LEU A 7 33.79 4.85 -8.65
CA LEU A 7 33.40 3.54 -8.13
C LEU A 7 32.63 3.61 -6.80
N SER A 8 32.79 4.67 -6.00
CA SER A 8 32.08 4.85 -4.73
C SER A 8 30.69 5.51 -4.85
N LEU A 9 30.36 6.08 -6.03
CA LEU A 9 29.08 6.76 -6.25
C LEU A 9 27.87 5.81 -6.19
N PRO A 10 27.86 4.64 -6.86
CA PRO A 10 26.65 3.81 -6.92
C PRO A 10 26.14 3.30 -5.56
N PRO A 11 26.98 2.80 -4.63
CA PRO A 11 26.52 2.40 -3.30
C PRO A 11 25.99 3.58 -2.46
N LEU A 12 26.58 4.76 -2.61
CA LEU A 12 26.13 5.97 -1.93
C LEU A 12 24.77 6.44 -2.46
N LEU A 13 24.61 6.47 -3.78
CA LEU A 13 23.32 6.75 -4.42
C LEU A 13 22.26 5.73 -3.99
N PHE A 14 22.59 4.44 -3.96
CA PHE A 14 21.68 3.40 -3.49
C PHE A 14 21.26 3.60 -2.02
N ALA A 15 22.22 3.92 -1.14
CA ALA A 15 21.94 4.21 0.27
C ALA A 15 21.04 5.45 0.44
N ILE A 16 21.29 6.52 -0.32
CA ILE A 16 20.47 7.74 -0.30
C ILE A 16 19.06 7.43 -0.81
N THR A 17 18.91 6.69 -1.91
CA THR A 17 17.61 6.31 -2.47
C THR A 17 16.83 5.42 -1.50
N LEU A 18 17.46 4.45 -0.84
CA LEU A 18 16.81 3.63 0.19
C LEU A 18 16.34 4.49 1.38
N LEU A 19 17.16 5.44 1.83
CA LEU A 19 16.81 6.35 2.91
C LEU A 19 15.60 7.23 2.52
N LEU A 20 15.62 7.80 1.32
CA LEU A 20 14.54 8.65 0.78
C LEU A 20 13.24 7.86 0.57
N SER A 21 13.32 6.63 0.06
CA SER A 21 12.16 5.73 -0.10
C SER A 21 11.48 5.46 1.26
N GLY A 22 12.27 5.21 2.31
CA GLY A 22 11.77 5.03 3.67
C GLY A 22 11.05 6.26 4.23
N GLN A 23 11.56 7.48 3.94
CA GLN A 23 10.89 8.71 4.36
C GLN A 23 9.56 8.92 3.62
N SER A 24 9.51 8.65 2.32
CA SER A 24 8.30 8.78 1.50
C SER A 24 7.18 7.88 2.03
N SER A 25 7.46 6.61 2.29
CA SER A 25 6.50 5.66 2.84
C SER A 25 5.94 6.10 4.21
N SER A 26 6.80 6.62 5.09
CA SER A 26 6.35 7.12 6.41
C SER A 26 5.38 8.30 6.30
N LEU A 27 5.56 9.20 5.34
CA LEU A 27 4.66 10.35 5.16
C LEU A 27 3.30 9.89 4.61
N ILE A 28 3.29 9.05 3.57
CA ILE A 28 2.07 8.52 2.99
C ILE A 28 1.27 7.73 4.03
N ALA A 29 1.93 6.91 4.87
CA ALA A 29 1.28 6.17 5.94
C ALA A 29 0.57 7.07 6.96
N THR A 30 1.15 8.23 7.30
CA THR A 30 0.50 9.18 8.23
C THR A 30 -0.74 9.82 7.61
N ILE A 31 -0.67 10.26 6.35
CA ILE A 31 -1.78 10.93 5.67
C ILE A 31 -2.91 9.95 5.36
N ALA A 32 -2.58 8.79 4.78
CA ALA A 32 -3.56 7.73 4.50
C ALA A 32 -4.21 7.23 5.79
N GLY A 33 -3.41 7.09 6.85
CA GLY A 33 -3.93 6.81 8.16
C GLY A 33 -4.95 7.85 8.60
N GLN A 34 -4.63 9.14 8.55
CA GLN A 34 -5.55 10.20 8.99
C GLN A 34 -6.87 10.15 8.23
N ALA A 35 -6.81 10.00 6.90
CA ALA A 35 -8.00 9.83 6.07
C ALA A 35 -8.86 8.64 6.51
N VAL A 36 -8.25 7.49 6.81
CA VAL A 36 -8.98 6.28 7.25
C VAL A 36 -9.53 6.44 8.66
N SER A 37 -8.77 6.98 9.62
CA SER A 37 -9.24 7.10 11.01
C SER A 37 -10.31 8.16 11.18
N GLU A 38 -10.22 9.29 10.47
CA GLU A 38 -11.27 10.30 10.50
C GLU A 38 -12.49 9.86 9.70
N GLY A 39 -12.30 9.20 8.55
CA GLY A 39 -13.40 8.73 7.71
C GLY A 39 -14.17 7.53 8.29
N PHE A 40 -13.48 6.50 8.79
CA PHE A 40 -14.11 5.26 9.24
C PHE A 40 -14.30 5.18 10.76
N LEU A 41 -13.41 5.78 11.56
CA LEU A 41 -13.43 5.63 13.03
C LEU A 41 -13.82 6.93 13.75
N ASN A 42 -13.88 8.08 13.06
CA ASN A 42 -14.08 9.42 13.65
C ASN A 42 -13.12 9.75 14.81
N ILE A 43 -11.92 9.16 14.84
CA ILE A 43 -10.91 9.40 15.89
C ILE A 43 -9.88 10.41 15.40
N ARG A 44 -9.74 11.54 16.11
CA ARG A 44 -8.72 12.56 15.85
C ARG A 44 -7.54 12.37 16.79
N LEU A 45 -6.45 11.78 16.27
CA LEU A 45 -5.18 11.60 16.99
C LEU A 45 -4.14 12.59 16.45
N SER A 46 -3.23 13.03 17.31
CA SER A 46 -2.13 13.90 16.88
C SER A 46 -1.18 13.14 15.92
N PRO A 47 -0.67 13.80 14.85
CA PRO A 47 0.16 13.15 13.82
C PRO A 47 1.43 12.48 14.38
N VAL A 48 2.04 13.09 15.40
CA VAL A 48 3.27 12.59 16.04
C VAL A 48 2.99 11.30 16.80
N PHE A 49 1.90 11.25 17.58
CA PHE A 49 1.55 10.08 18.37
C PHE A 49 1.17 8.91 17.47
N ARG A 50 0.44 9.21 16.39
CA ARG A 50 0.11 8.24 15.36
C ARG A 50 1.36 7.66 14.69
N ARG A 51 2.33 8.50 14.32
CA ARG A 51 3.60 8.08 13.71
C ARG A 51 4.43 7.21 14.64
N LEU A 52 4.43 7.50 15.94
CA LEU A 52 5.15 6.70 16.93
C LEU A 52 4.49 5.31 17.07
N ILE A 53 3.16 5.25 17.23
CA ILE A 53 2.44 3.99 17.39
C ILE A 53 2.64 3.09 16.17
N THR A 54 2.43 3.58 14.95
CA THR A 54 2.56 2.75 13.75
C THR A 54 3.99 2.28 13.52
N ARG A 55 4.99 3.10 13.89
CA ARG A 55 6.40 2.72 13.82
C ARG A 55 6.78 1.69 14.87
N LEU A 56 6.28 1.82 16.10
CA LEU A 56 6.49 0.82 17.15
C LEU A 56 5.84 -0.51 16.76
N LEU A 57 4.59 -0.49 16.29
CA LEU A 57 3.89 -1.68 15.82
C LEU A 57 4.60 -2.37 14.65
N SER A 58 5.18 -1.61 13.72
CA SER A 58 5.94 -2.18 12.60
C SER A 58 7.33 -2.68 13.02
N PHE A 59 7.94 -2.04 14.02
CA PHE A 59 9.28 -2.39 14.50
C PHE A 59 9.26 -3.66 15.37
N ILE A 60 8.21 -3.88 16.17
CA ILE A 60 8.07 -5.06 17.04
C ILE A 60 8.26 -6.38 16.27
N PRO A 61 7.52 -6.70 15.19
CA PRO A 61 7.68 -7.98 14.48
C PRO A 61 9.05 -8.08 13.83
N ALA A 62 9.60 -6.98 13.30
CA ALA A 62 10.93 -6.95 12.73
C ALA A 62 12.01 -7.27 13.78
N LEU A 63 11.89 -6.70 14.99
CA LEU A 63 12.82 -6.92 16.08
C LEU A 63 12.74 -8.35 16.62
N THR A 64 11.52 -8.88 16.81
CA THR A 64 11.31 -10.26 17.28
C THR A 64 11.97 -11.28 16.36
N VAL A 65 11.80 -11.12 15.04
CA VAL A 65 12.39 -12.04 14.06
C VAL A 65 13.91 -11.87 13.95
N ALA A 66 14.41 -10.64 14.04
CA ALA A 66 15.86 -10.38 14.04
C ALA A 66 16.57 -11.07 15.21
N ILE A 67 15.95 -11.11 16.40
CA ILE A 67 16.50 -11.75 17.59
C ILE A 67 16.38 -13.28 17.52
N ALA A 68 15.26 -13.82 17.01
CA ALA A 68 14.97 -15.25 17.05
C ALA A 68 15.69 -16.08 15.95
N ILE A 69 15.79 -15.56 14.73
CA ILE A 69 16.20 -16.34 13.54
C ILE A 69 17.54 -15.86 12.94
N GLY A 70 17.96 -14.63 13.28
CA GLY A 70 19.15 -13.98 12.72
C GLY A 70 18.82 -13.00 11.60
N THR A 71 19.72 -12.04 11.37
CA THR A 71 19.45 -10.81 10.62
C THR A 71 19.22 -10.98 9.11
N ARG A 72 19.78 -11.99 8.44
CA ARG A 72 19.62 -12.14 6.98
C ARG A 72 18.36 -12.91 6.59
N SER A 73 18.27 -14.18 6.98
CA SER A 73 17.13 -15.06 6.64
C SER A 73 15.80 -14.59 7.26
N GLY A 74 15.86 -14.05 8.48
CA GLY A 74 14.67 -13.54 9.17
C GLY A 74 14.08 -12.31 8.48
N ILE A 75 14.92 -11.37 8.02
CA ILE A 75 14.44 -10.15 7.35
C ILE A 75 13.82 -10.50 5.99
N ASP A 76 14.46 -11.35 5.19
CA ASP A 76 13.91 -11.77 3.90
C ASP A 76 12.55 -12.46 4.05
N THR A 77 12.42 -13.34 5.06
CA THR A 77 11.14 -13.97 5.39
C THR A 77 10.09 -12.94 5.81
N LEU A 78 10.46 -11.92 6.57
CA LEU A 78 9.57 -10.84 6.99
C LEU A 78 9.11 -9.98 5.81
N LEU A 79 10.02 -9.74 4.86
CA LEU A 79 9.73 -9.00 3.64
C LEU A 79 8.70 -9.77 2.80
N VAL A 80 8.91 -11.06 2.58
CA VAL A 80 7.94 -11.92 1.86
C VAL A 80 6.60 -11.96 2.60
N ALA A 81 6.60 -12.15 3.92
CA ALA A 81 5.38 -12.15 4.72
C ALA A 81 4.61 -10.82 4.63
N SER A 82 5.31 -9.69 4.61
CA SER A 82 4.69 -8.36 4.41
C SER A 82 4.00 -8.24 3.05
N GLN A 83 4.59 -8.82 2.01
CA GLN A 83 3.96 -8.86 0.68
C GLN A 83 2.70 -9.73 0.68
N VAL A 84 2.73 -10.86 1.40
CA VAL A 84 1.56 -11.76 1.53
C VAL A 84 0.40 -11.06 2.23
N VAL A 85 0.68 -10.28 3.27
CA VAL A 85 -0.36 -9.48 3.94
C VAL A 85 -0.94 -8.43 2.98
N LEU A 86 -0.09 -7.74 2.21
CA LEU A 86 -0.52 -6.71 1.27
C LEU A 86 -1.46 -7.27 0.17
N LEU A 87 -1.11 -8.40 -0.42
CA LEU A 87 -1.88 -9.01 -1.50
C LEU A 87 -3.25 -9.56 -1.05
N ILE A 88 -3.40 -9.89 0.24
CA ILE A 88 -4.69 -10.28 0.85
C ILE A 88 -5.59 -9.05 1.05
N ILE A 89 -5.02 -7.93 1.48
CA ILE A 89 -5.77 -6.70 1.79
C ILE A 89 -6.23 -5.98 0.51
N LEU A 90 -5.40 -5.98 -0.52
CA LEU A 90 -5.61 -5.22 -1.76
C LEU A 90 -6.95 -5.51 -2.46
N PRO A 91 -7.39 -6.76 -2.71
CA PRO A 91 -8.68 -7.01 -3.37
C PRO A 91 -9.88 -6.51 -2.55
N PHE A 92 -9.79 -6.58 -1.23
CA PHE A 92 -10.84 -6.12 -0.32
C PHE A 92 -10.99 -4.59 -0.31
N ILE A 93 -9.91 -3.84 -0.52
CA ILE A 93 -9.95 -2.37 -0.63
C ILE A 93 -10.42 -1.94 -2.02
N VAL A 94 -9.93 -2.58 -3.09
CA VAL A 94 -10.20 -2.15 -4.47
C VAL A 94 -11.63 -2.48 -4.91
N PHE A 95 -12.21 -3.60 -4.45
CA PHE A 95 -13.59 -3.97 -4.79
C PHE A 95 -14.64 -2.90 -4.42
N PRO A 96 -14.78 -2.46 -3.15
CA PRO A 96 -15.74 -1.43 -2.78
C PRO A 96 -15.40 -0.08 -3.43
N PHE A 97 -14.12 0.21 -3.66
CA PHE A 97 -13.70 1.42 -4.37
C PHE A 97 -14.22 1.44 -5.82
N LEU A 98 -14.02 0.35 -6.58
CA LEU A 98 -14.52 0.21 -7.95
C LEU A 98 -16.05 0.30 -8.01
N TRP A 99 -16.73 -0.33 -7.06
CA TRP A 99 -18.19 -0.24 -6.96
C TRP A 99 -18.66 1.19 -6.69
N LEU A 100 -17.99 1.91 -5.78
CA LEU A 100 -18.34 3.29 -5.41
C LEU A 100 -18.18 4.27 -6.58
N ILE A 101 -17.10 4.18 -7.33
CA ILE A 101 -16.85 5.05 -8.50
C ILE A 101 -17.72 4.70 -9.72
N SER A 102 -18.23 3.46 -9.78
CA SER A 102 -19.14 3.03 -10.85
C SER A 102 -20.62 3.34 -10.54
N ASN A 103 -20.95 3.67 -9.28
CA ASN A 103 -22.34 3.85 -8.86
C ASN A 103 -22.86 5.25 -9.20
N ARG A 104 -23.88 5.31 -10.07
CA ARG A 104 -24.48 6.57 -10.51
C ARG A 104 -25.23 7.35 -9.44
N ARG A 105 -25.63 6.69 -8.35
CA ARG A 105 -26.27 7.35 -7.20
C ARG A 105 -25.30 8.15 -6.35
N THR A 106 -24.01 7.80 -6.33
CA THR A 106 -23.01 8.46 -5.46
C THR A 106 -22.21 9.53 -6.21
N MET A 107 -22.01 9.38 -7.52
CA MET A 107 -21.23 10.32 -8.36
C MET A 107 -22.09 11.33 -9.17
N SER A 108 -23.40 11.39 -8.93
CA SER A 108 -24.27 12.41 -9.54
C SER A 108 -24.32 13.65 -8.65
N VAL A 109 -23.82 14.78 -9.15
CA VAL A 109 -23.89 16.07 -8.45
C VAL A 109 -25.17 16.78 -8.93
N LYS A 110 -25.98 17.27 -7.98
CA LYS A 110 -27.12 18.14 -8.31
C LYS A 110 -26.59 19.56 -8.53
N ASN A 111 -26.99 20.19 -9.63
CA ASN A 111 -26.78 21.61 -9.89
C ASN A 111 -27.81 22.44 -9.10
N ASP A 112 -27.43 23.66 -8.75
CA ASP A 112 -28.31 24.64 -8.10
C ASP A 112 -29.52 25.02 -8.98
N ASP A 113 -29.44 24.80 -10.30
CA ASP A 113 -30.52 24.99 -11.28
C ASP A 113 -31.56 23.84 -11.31
N GLY A 114 -31.45 22.85 -10.42
CA GLY A 114 -32.33 21.68 -10.37
C GLY A 114 -31.97 20.55 -11.35
N GLY A 115 -30.95 20.72 -12.19
CA GLY A 115 -30.38 19.67 -13.03
C GLY A 115 -29.45 18.72 -12.25
N SER A 116 -29.14 17.54 -12.79
CA SER A 116 -28.12 16.65 -12.22
C SER A 116 -27.06 16.32 -13.26
N VAL A 117 -25.79 16.63 -12.98
CA VAL A 117 -24.66 16.28 -13.84
C VAL A 117 -24.08 14.96 -13.36
N ASN A 118 -24.02 14.01 -14.28
CA ASN A 118 -23.60 12.65 -14.00
C ASN A 118 -22.11 12.49 -14.29
N PHE A 119 -21.26 12.51 -13.26
CA PHE A 119 -19.82 12.28 -13.38
C PHE A 119 -19.44 10.79 -13.30
N SER A 120 -20.43 9.89 -13.32
CA SER A 120 -20.15 8.48 -13.11
C SER A 120 -19.35 7.92 -14.26
N ASN A 121 -18.42 7.03 -13.88
CA ASN A 121 -17.54 6.39 -14.80
C ASN A 121 -18.31 5.74 -15.96
N SER A 122 -17.80 5.89 -17.19
CA SER A 122 -18.44 5.27 -18.35
C SER A 122 -18.31 3.75 -18.23
N ILE A 123 -19.33 3.02 -18.71
CA ILE A 123 -19.38 1.55 -18.69
C ILE A 123 -18.06 0.90 -19.17
N PRO A 124 -17.39 1.36 -20.25
CA PRO A 124 -16.12 0.75 -20.67
C PRO A 124 -14.97 0.94 -19.66
N ILE A 125 -14.88 2.08 -18.98
CA ILE A 125 -13.81 2.32 -18.00
C ILE A 125 -14.10 1.54 -16.71
N ALA A 126 -15.36 1.40 -16.32
CA ALA A 126 -15.75 0.54 -15.21
C ALA A 126 -15.42 -0.94 -15.49
N LEU A 127 -15.66 -1.40 -16.73
CA LEU A 127 -15.33 -2.75 -17.18
C LEU A 127 -13.81 -2.98 -17.23
N LEU A 128 -13.04 -2.00 -17.72
CA LEU A 128 -11.57 -2.04 -17.70
C LEU A 128 -11.05 -2.11 -16.25
N GLY A 129 -11.59 -1.31 -15.34
CA GLY A 129 -11.25 -1.36 -13.91
C GLY A 129 -11.55 -2.72 -13.29
N ALA A 130 -12.71 -3.31 -13.59
CA ALA A 130 -13.06 -4.65 -13.15
C ALA A 130 -12.13 -5.73 -13.74
N ALA A 131 -11.72 -5.59 -15.00
CA ALA A 131 -10.77 -6.50 -15.65
C ALA A 131 -9.38 -6.44 -14.98
N ILE A 132 -8.88 -5.23 -14.68
CA ILE A 132 -7.62 -5.06 -13.95
C ILE A 132 -7.72 -5.66 -12.55
N TRP A 133 -8.82 -5.41 -11.84
CA TRP A 133 -9.03 -5.98 -10.51
C TRP A 133 -9.04 -7.51 -10.54
N LEU A 134 -9.73 -8.12 -11.51
CA LEU A 134 -9.76 -9.57 -11.68
C LEU A 134 -8.36 -10.12 -11.97
N LEU A 135 -7.60 -9.45 -12.85
CA LEU A 135 -6.20 -9.81 -13.13
C LEU A 135 -5.34 -9.77 -11.87
N VAL A 136 -5.45 -8.70 -11.07
CA VAL A 136 -4.68 -8.56 -9.83
C VAL A 136 -5.07 -9.62 -8.81
N VAL A 137 -6.36 -9.92 -8.67
CA VAL A 137 -6.84 -10.99 -7.79
C VAL A 137 -6.28 -12.35 -8.23
N ALA A 138 -6.33 -12.65 -9.53
CA ALA A 138 -5.79 -13.89 -10.08
C ALA A 138 -4.27 -14.02 -9.84
N ALA A 139 -3.52 -12.93 -10.07
CA ALA A 139 -2.09 -12.87 -9.79
C ALA A 139 -1.78 -13.05 -8.30
N ASN A 140 -2.53 -12.38 -7.42
CA ASN A 140 -2.36 -12.50 -5.97
C ASN A 140 -2.64 -13.93 -5.49
N ILE A 141 -3.69 -14.58 -6.01
CA ILE A 141 -4.02 -15.97 -5.71
C ILE A 141 -2.92 -16.91 -6.20
N TYR A 142 -2.39 -16.70 -7.42
CA TYR A 142 -1.29 -17.50 -7.94
C TYR A 142 -0.07 -17.45 -7.02
N VAL A 143 0.34 -16.26 -6.59
CA VAL A 143 1.47 -16.07 -5.66
C VAL A 143 1.19 -16.72 -4.29
N LEU A 144 -0.03 -16.61 -3.77
CA LEU A 144 -0.44 -17.25 -2.52
C LEU A 144 -0.35 -18.77 -2.60
N VAL A 145 -0.83 -19.36 -3.71
CA VAL A 145 -0.79 -20.80 -3.94
C VAL A 145 0.65 -21.27 -4.15
N SER A 146 1.47 -20.56 -4.93
CA SER A 146 2.87 -20.93 -5.14
C SER A 146 3.68 -20.89 -3.85
N LEU A 147 3.41 -19.91 -2.98
CA LEU A 147 4.01 -19.82 -1.64
C LEU A 147 3.52 -20.96 -0.74
N GLY A 148 2.21 -21.27 -0.76
CA GLY A 148 1.62 -22.33 0.04
C GLY A 148 2.10 -23.74 -0.32
N ILE A 149 2.43 -23.98 -1.59
CA ILE A 149 2.97 -25.27 -2.08
C ILE A 149 4.49 -25.36 -1.83
N GLY A 150 5.15 -24.28 -1.36
CA GLY A 150 6.59 -24.25 -1.13
C GLY A 150 7.42 -24.22 -2.41
N THR A 151 6.82 -23.77 -3.51
CA THR A 151 7.46 -23.65 -4.84
C THR A 151 8.04 -22.27 -5.12
N ALA A 152 7.99 -21.36 -4.14
CA ALA A 152 8.45 -19.98 -4.23
C ALA A 152 9.63 -19.71 -3.29
#